data_AF-A0A6I1FX41-F1
#
_entry.id   AF-A0A6I1FX41-F1
#
_cell.length_a   1.000
_cell.length_b   1.000
_cell.length_c   1.000
_cell.angle_alpha   90.00
_cell.angle_beta   90.00
_cell.angle_gamma   90.00
#
_symmetry.space_group_name_H-M   'P 1'
#
loop_
_entity.id
_entity.type
_entity.pdbx_description
1 polymer ?
#
loop_
_entity_poly.entity_id
_entity_poly.type
_entity_poly.pdbx_seq_one_letter_code
_entity_poly.pdbx_strand_id
1 'polypeptide(L)'
;MSSRSKEALAQAASVRLVAAACAGQGKKWNQQEQLHSAAGSQAKAWAAAEPLVVVCARCPIVTECRMWAEADDYTGIAAGSAWVKGVEKPAHWIPRHPMKKLAS
;
A
#
# COMPACT_ATOMS: atom_id res chain seq x y z
N MET A 1 1.30 17.41 -14.30
CA MET A 1 1.20 17.90 -12.90
C MET A 1 2.62 18.18 -12.42
N SER A 2 2.91 19.36 -11.85
CA SER A 2 4.26 19.70 -11.40
C SER A 2 4.60 19.00 -10.08
N SER A 3 5.90 18.91 -9.72
CA SER A 3 6.34 18.32 -8.44
C SER A 3 5.66 18.97 -7.23
N ARG A 4 5.56 20.30 -7.23
CA ARG A 4 4.92 21.08 -6.15
C ARG A 4 3.43 20.78 -5.99
N SER A 5 2.73 20.47 -7.09
CA SER A 5 1.33 20.07 -7.03
C SER A 5 1.13 18.69 -6.41
N LYS A 6 2.07 17.75 -6.63
CA LYS A 6 2.03 16.42 -6.00
C LYS A 6 2.30 16.50 -4.49
N GLU A 7 3.33 17.25 -4.09
CA GLU A 7 3.68 17.45 -2.67
C GLU A 7 2.51 18.07 -1.88
N ALA A 8 1.85 19.09 -2.45
CA ALA A 8 0.69 19.71 -1.81
C ALA A 8 -0.49 18.74 -1.62
N LEU A 9 -0.73 17.84 -2.59
CA LEU A 9 -1.75 16.79 -2.48
C LEU A 9 -1.38 15.74 -1.44
N ALA A 10 -0.11 15.32 -1.38
CA ALA A 10 0.39 14.37 -0.38
C ALA A 10 0.27 14.94 1.05
N GLN A 11 0.59 16.23 1.23
CA GLN A 11 0.43 16.93 2.52
C GLN A 11 -1.04 17.00 2.94
N ALA A 12 -1.94 17.40 2.02
CA ALA A 12 -3.37 17.50 2.31
C ALA A 12 -4.00 16.15 2.64
N ALA A 13 -3.58 15.08 1.95
CA ALA A 13 -4.02 13.72 2.23
C ALA A 13 -3.47 13.22 3.58
N SER A 14 -2.21 13.52 3.91
CA SER A 14 -1.57 13.16 5.18
C SER A 14 -2.30 13.70 6.40
N VAL A 15 -2.85 14.92 6.33
CA VAL A 15 -3.66 15.50 7.42
C VAL A 15 -4.91 14.65 7.69
N ARG A 16 -5.48 14.00 6.67
CA ARG A 16 -6.66 13.13 6.82
C ARG A 16 -6.31 11.72 7.29
N LEU A 17 -5.04 11.30 7.23
CA LEU A 17 -4.62 9.96 7.65
C LEU A 17 -4.84 9.71 9.15
N VAL A 18 -5.06 10.74 9.97
CA VAL A 18 -5.53 10.57 11.36
C VAL A 18 -6.86 9.81 11.45
N ALA A 19 -7.70 9.86 10.41
CA ALA A 19 -8.95 9.12 10.31
C ALA A 19 -8.77 7.72 9.67
N ALA A 20 -7.54 7.31 9.35
CA ALA A 20 -7.29 6.00 8.78
C ALA A 20 -7.65 4.89 9.78
N ALA A 21 -8.28 3.81 9.31
CA ALA A 21 -8.57 2.65 10.14
C ALA A 21 -7.30 1.98 10.71
N CYS A 22 -6.14 2.21 10.08
CA CYS A 22 -4.84 1.74 10.54
C CYS A 22 -4.16 2.65 11.59
N ALA A 23 -4.75 3.79 11.95
CA ALA A 23 -4.21 4.70 12.95
C ALA A 23 -3.91 3.95 14.27
N GLY A 24 -2.73 4.17 14.83
CA GLY A 24 -2.26 3.46 16.04
C GLY A 24 -1.72 2.04 15.82
N GLN A 25 -1.79 1.48 14.60
CA GLN A 25 -1.32 0.11 14.30
C GLN A 25 0.11 0.06 13.70
N GLY A 26 0.91 1.12 13.87
CA GLY A 26 2.22 1.25 13.20
C GLY A 26 3.19 0.09 13.42
N LYS A 27 3.23 -0.51 14.62
CA LYS A 27 4.06 -1.70 14.88
C LYS A 27 3.66 -2.90 14.01
N LYS A 28 2.36 -3.19 13.92
CA LYS A 28 1.82 -4.25 13.08
C LYS A 28 2.09 -3.95 11.60
N TRP A 29 1.90 -2.70 11.19
CA TRP A 29 2.14 -2.27 9.80
C TRP A 29 3.58 -2.53 9.39
N ASN A 30 4.54 -2.00 10.16
CA ASN A 30 5.97 -2.15 9.90
C ASN A 30 6.37 -3.63 9.84
N GLN A 31 5.87 -4.46 10.76
CA GLN A 31 6.16 -5.89 10.76
C GLN A 31 5.66 -6.58 9.48
N GLN A 32 4.42 -6.31 9.08
CA GLN A 32 3.83 -6.94 7.90
C GLN A 32 4.51 -6.47 6.60
N GLU A 33 4.90 -5.20 6.50
CA GLU A 33 5.66 -4.70 5.34
C GLU A 33 7.08 -5.30 5.27
N GLN A 34 7.72 -5.53 6.42
CA GLN A 34 8.99 -6.27 6.46
C GLN A 34 8.82 -7.71 6.00
N LEU A 35 7.77 -8.40 6.46
CA LEU A 35 7.46 -9.77 6.02
C LEU A 35 7.13 -9.83 4.51
N HIS A 36 6.38 -8.84 4.02
CA HIS A 36 6.02 -8.72 2.61
C HIS A 36 7.25 -8.50 1.73
N SER A 37 8.11 -7.54 2.09
CA SER A 37 9.35 -7.26 1.35
C SER A 37 10.35 -8.41 1.37
N ALA A 38 10.37 -9.20 2.45
CA ALA A 38 11.19 -10.41 2.56
C ALA A 38 10.56 -11.65 1.92
N ALA A 39 9.32 -11.58 1.42
CA ALA A 39 8.62 -12.74 0.91
C ALA A 39 9.27 -13.29 -0.36
N GLY A 40 9.67 -14.55 -0.34
CA GLY A 40 10.20 -15.27 -1.51
C GLY A 40 9.14 -15.91 -2.42
N SER A 41 7.86 -15.56 -2.25
CA SER A 41 6.76 -16.08 -3.10
C SER A 41 5.52 -15.19 -2.98
N GLN A 42 4.66 -15.18 -4.02
CA GLN A 42 3.39 -14.43 -4.00
C GLN A 42 2.45 -14.90 -2.89
N ALA A 43 2.45 -16.20 -2.53
CA ALA A 43 1.64 -16.72 -1.43
C ALA A 43 2.09 -16.16 -0.06
N LYS A 44 3.41 -16.12 0.19
CA LYS A 44 3.96 -15.50 1.41
C LYS A 44 3.73 -13.98 1.43
N ALA A 45 3.83 -13.32 0.28
CA ALA A 45 3.53 -11.90 0.14
C ALA A 45 2.06 -11.61 0.45
N TRP A 46 1.13 -12.41 -0.10
CA TRP A 46 -0.29 -12.32 0.25
C TRP A 46 -0.52 -12.52 1.75
N ALA A 47 0.04 -13.58 2.35
CA ALA A 47 -0.13 -13.86 3.77
C ALA A 47 0.36 -12.71 4.67
N ALA A 48 1.42 -11.99 4.26
CA ALA A 48 1.90 -10.80 4.95
C ALA A 48 0.99 -9.56 4.69
N ALA A 49 0.48 -9.39 3.48
CA ALA A 49 -0.36 -8.24 3.12
C ALA A 49 -1.81 -8.37 3.64
N GLU A 50 -2.37 -9.58 3.70
CA GLU A 50 -3.78 -9.85 4.00
C GLU A 50 -4.26 -9.17 5.29
N PRO A 51 -3.54 -9.20 6.42
CA PRO A 51 -3.95 -8.51 7.64
C PRO A 51 -4.06 -6.98 7.48
N LEU A 52 -3.31 -6.38 6.55
CA LEU A 52 -3.37 -4.95 6.24
C LEU A 52 -4.50 -4.66 5.23
N VAL A 53 -4.65 -5.51 4.22
CA VAL A 53 -5.74 -5.43 3.22
C VAL A 53 -7.11 -5.46 3.89
N VAL A 54 -7.31 -6.32 4.90
CA VAL A 54 -8.56 -6.40 5.68
C VAL A 54 -8.85 -5.08 6.40
N VAL A 55 -7.84 -4.38 6.91
CA VAL A 55 -8.00 -3.06 7.53
C VAL A 55 -8.37 -2.03 6.45
N CYS A 56 -7.68 -2.03 5.31
CA CYS A 56 -7.96 -1.14 4.20
C CYS A 56 -9.38 -1.30 3.64
N ALA A 57 -9.91 -2.52 3.58
CA ALA A 57 -11.25 -2.80 3.07
C ALA A 57 -12.39 -2.12 3.87
N ARG A 58 -12.10 -1.71 5.12
CA ARG A 58 -13.05 -1.01 6.01
C ARG A 58 -12.66 0.45 6.25
N CYS A 59 -11.61 0.94 5.59
CA CYS A 59 -11.06 2.27 5.82
C CYS A 59 -11.87 3.34 5.07
N PRO A 60 -12.42 4.36 5.75
CA PRO A 60 -13.27 5.37 5.11
C PRO A 60 -12.53 6.30 4.15
N ILE A 61 -11.19 6.32 4.22
CA ILE A 61 -10.32 7.22 3.44
C ILE A 61 -9.42 6.45 2.46
N VAL A 62 -9.85 5.26 2.02
CA VAL A 62 -9.04 4.37 1.16
C VAL A 62 -8.64 5.07 -0.16
N THR A 63 -9.53 5.90 -0.70
CA THR A 63 -9.28 6.68 -1.93
C THR A 63 -8.21 7.74 -1.71
N GLU A 64 -8.26 8.48 -0.61
CA GLU A 64 -7.24 9.45 -0.23
C GLU A 64 -5.90 8.79 0.06
N CYS A 65 -5.90 7.62 0.71
CA CYS A 65 -4.70 6.82 0.95
C CYS A 65 -4.05 6.40 -0.37
N ARG A 66 -4.84 6.04 -1.39
CA ARG A 66 -4.34 5.73 -2.74
C ARG A 66 -3.67 6.94 -3.41
N MET A 67 -4.33 8.11 -3.37
CA MET A 67 -3.78 9.34 -3.95
C MET A 67 -2.49 9.78 -3.25
N TRP A 68 -2.44 9.65 -1.92
CA TRP A 68 -1.22 9.87 -1.15
C TRP A 68 -0.10 8.94 -1.58
N ALA A 69 -0.37 7.63 -1.68
CA ALA A 69 0.64 6.64 -2.04
C ALA A 69 1.24 6.89 -3.43
N GLU A 70 0.42 7.31 -4.40
CA GLU A 70 0.89 7.72 -5.73
C GLU A 70 1.72 9.01 -5.70
N ALA A 71 1.25 10.02 -4.96
CA ALA A 71 1.90 11.33 -4.94
C ALA A 71 3.24 11.33 -4.18
N ASP A 72 3.37 10.49 -3.16
CA ASP A 72 4.53 10.39 -2.26
C ASP A 72 5.57 9.35 -2.73
N ASP A 73 5.40 8.78 -3.93
CA ASP A 73 6.21 7.67 -4.44
C ASP A 73 6.32 6.51 -3.42
N TYR A 74 5.21 6.21 -2.74
CA TYR A 74 5.20 5.27 -1.63
C TYR A 74 5.62 3.86 -2.08
N THR A 75 6.29 3.14 -1.17
CA THR A 75 6.68 1.74 -1.34
C THR A 75 6.31 0.97 -0.09
N GLY A 76 5.43 -0.02 -0.23
CA GLY A 76 4.82 -0.72 0.91
C GLY A 76 3.41 -1.21 0.60
N ILE A 77 2.58 -1.38 1.63
CA ILE A 77 1.16 -1.70 1.52
C ILE A 77 0.35 -0.46 1.90
N ALA A 78 -0.51 -0.01 0.99
CA ALA A 78 -1.42 1.11 1.20
C ALA A 78 -2.69 0.92 0.38
N ALA A 79 -3.81 1.45 0.86
CA ALA A 79 -5.10 1.38 0.16
C ALA A 79 -5.51 -0.03 -0.32
N GLY A 80 -5.11 -1.08 0.40
CA GLY A 80 -5.41 -2.48 0.07
C GLY A 80 -4.54 -3.09 -1.02
N SER A 81 -3.51 -2.39 -1.47
CA SER A 81 -2.62 -2.79 -2.57
C SER A 81 -1.15 -2.70 -2.16
N ALA A 82 -0.30 -3.39 -2.91
CA ALA A 82 1.14 -3.17 -2.84
C ALA A 82 1.51 -1.96 -3.71
N TRP A 83 2.55 -1.22 -3.31
CA TRP A 83 3.03 -0.03 -3.99
C TRP A 83 4.53 -0.11 -4.17
N VAL A 84 5.02 0.34 -5.33
CA VAL A 84 6.44 0.46 -5.64
C VAL A 84 6.68 1.80 -6.29
N LYS A 85 7.34 2.71 -5.57
CA LYS A 85 7.61 4.08 -6.05
C LYS A 85 6.37 4.75 -6.63
N GLY A 86 5.27 4.73 -5.87
CA GLY A 86 4.00 5.33 -6.28
C GLY A 86 3.22 4.57 -7.35
N VAL A 87 3.66 3.38 -7.74
CA VAL A 87 2.95 2.53 -8.71
C VAL A 87 2.20 1.41 -7.98
N GLU A 88 0.87 1.42 -8.12
CA GLU A 88 -0.01 0.39 -7.56
C GLU A 88 0.24 -0.99 -8.22
N LYS A 89 0.23 -2.03 -7.39
CA LYS A 89 0.39 -3.44 -7.73
C LYS A 89 -0.61 -4.29 -6.93
N PRO A 90 -0.93 -5.52 -7.39
CA PRO A 90 -1.67 -6.47 -6.56
C PRO A 90 -0.98 -6.68 -5.22
N ALA A 91 -1.73 -6.85 -4.13
CA ALA A 91 -1.17 -6.98 -2.78
C ALA A 91 -0.18 -8.16 -2.63
N HIS A 92 -0.30 -9.20 -3.45
CA HIS A 92 0.63 -10.34 -3.47
C HIS A 92 1.89 -10.11 -4.30
N TRP A 93 2.07 -8.91 -4.88
CA TRP A 93 3.19 -8.61 -5.75
C TRP A 93 4.51 -8.59 -4.98
N ILE A 94 5.55 -9.20 -5.57
CA ILE A 94 6.94 -9.09 -5.13
C ILE A 94 7.86 -8.97 -6.36
N PRO A 95 9.06 -8.40 -6.20
CA PRO A 95 10.03 -8.34 -7.28
C PRO A 95 10.36 -9.74 -7.83
N ARG A 96 10.56 -9.85 -9.15
CA ARG A 96 11.05 -11.06 -9.84
C ARG A 96 10.14 -12.30 -9.83
N HIS A 97 8.90 -12.21 -9.34
CA HIS A 97 7.89 -13.25 -9.57
C HIS A 97 6.89 -12.77 -10.62
N PRO A 98 6.91 -13.32 -11.85
CA PRO A 98 5.97 -12.91 -12.87
C PRO A 98 4.54 -13.11 -12.38
N MET A 99 3.69 -12.12 -12.59
CA MET A 99 2.25 -12.33 -12.48
C MET A 99 1.92 -13.42 -13.51
N LYS A 100 1.50 -14.61 -13.05
CA LYS A 100 0.89 -15.57 -13.98
C LYS A 100 -0.31 -14.84 -14.58
N LYS A 101 -0.24 -14.51 -15.86
CA LYS A 101 -1.44 -14.14 -16.61
C LYS A 101 -2.39 -15.31 -16.40
N LEU A 102 -3.51 -15.08 -15.70
CA LEU A 102 -4.63 -16.00 -15.77
C LEU A 102 -4.99 -16.05 -17.25
N ALA A 103 -4.71 -17.18 -17.90
CA ALA A 103 -5.15 -17.43 -19.26
C ALA A 103 -6.68 -17.32 -19.26
N SER A 104 -7.19 -16.54 -20.22
CA SER A 104 -8.62 -16.34 -20.47
C SER A 104 -9.33 -17.64 -20.80
#